data_AF-A0A2I1RFQ6-F1
#
_entry.id   AF-A0A2I1RFQ6-F1
#
_cell.length_a   1.000
_cell.length_b   1.000
_cell.length_c   1.000
_cell.angle_alpha   90.00
_cell.angle_beta   90.00
_cell.angle_gamma   90.00
#
_symmetry.space_group_name_H-M   'P 1'
#
loop_
_entity.id
_entity.type
_entity.pdbx_description
1 polymer ?
#
loop_
_entity_poly.entity_id
_entity_poly.type
_entity_poly.pdbx_seq_one_letter_code
_entity_poly.pdbx_strand_id
1 'polypeptide(L)' 'MSKEYAFFIYLLERYAEYRQVSAQKVLAMWESLGITQFIVDMYELYHIERLENAFADIDRIMAEAGA' A
#
# COMPACT_ATOMS: atom_id res chain seq x y z
N MET A 1 18.16 -1.72 4.40
CA MET A 1 16.79 -1.20 4.21
C MET A 1 16.33 -0.56 5.49
N SER A 2 15.59 0.54 5.42
CA SER A 2 14.91 1.09 6.60
C SER A 2 13.70 0.22 6.96
N LYS A 3 13.17 0.35 8.19
CA LYS A 3 12.03 -0.46 8.64
C LYS A 3 10.77 -0.15 7.83
N GLU A 4 10.62 1.12 7.45
CA GLU A 4 9.56 1.65 6.61
C GLU A 4 9.53 0.95 5.25
N TYR A 5 10.67 0.88 4.55
CA TYR A 5 10.74 0.20 3.25
C TYR A 5 10.58 -1.32 3.34
N ALA A 6 11.05 -1.94 4.43
CA ALA A 6 10.84 -3.37 4.64
C ALA A 6 9.34 -3.69 4.87
N PHE A 7 8.66 -2.87 5.68
CA PHE A 7 7.22 -2.99 5.90
C PHE A 7 6.44 -2.64 4.63
N PHE A 8 6.85 -1.64 3.87
CA PHE A 8 6.23 -1.29 2.59
C PHE A 8 6.23 -2.46 1.61
N ILE A 9 7.37 -3.16 1.46
CA ILE A 9 7.44 -4.36 0.59
C ILE A 9 6.50 -5.45 1.11
N TYR A 10 6.47 -5.69 2.42
CA TYR A 10 5.54 -6.64 3.03
C TYR A 10 4.07 -6.26 2.78
N LEU A 11 3.70 -5.00 2.99
CA LEU A 11 2.37 -4.46 2.75
C LEU A 11 1.97 -4.61 1.29
N LEU A 12 2.86 -4.28 0.36
CA LEU A 12 2.68 -4.42 -1.08
C LEU A 12 2.37 -5.87 -1.48
N GLU A 13 3.15 -6.84 -0.98
CA GLU A 13 2.93 -8.26 -1.25
C GLU A 13 1.58 -8.73 -0.71
N ARG A 14 1.25 -8.36 0.53
CA ARG A 14 -0.02 -8.75 1.18
C ARG A 14 -1.23 -8.13 0.51
N TYR A 15 -1.14 -6.87 0.08
CA TYR A 15 -2.19 -6.22 -0.66
C TYR A 15 -2.38 -6.84 -2.06
N ALA A 16 -1.28 -7.24 -2.71
CA ALA A 16 -1.33 -7.96 -3.98
C ALA A 16 -2.01 -9.33 -3.85
N GLU A 17 -1.71 -10.08 -2.78
CA GLU A 17 -2.41 -11.31 -2.41
C GLU A 17 -3.92 -11.07 -2.21
N TYR A 18 -4.28 -10.03 -1.43
CA TYR A 18 -5.67 -9.63 -1.17
C TYR A 18 -6.44 -9.31 -2.47
N ARG A 19 -5.81 -8.58 -3.40
CA ARG A 19 -6.39 -8.18 -4.68
C ARG A 19 -6.26 -9.24 -5.79
N GLN A 20 -5.64 -10.38 -5.49
CA GLN A 20 -5.37 -11.47 -6.44
C GLN A 20 -4.63 -11.02 -7.71
N VAL A 21 -3.67 -10.11 -7.55
CA VAL A 21 -2.80 -9.59 -8.62
C VAL A 21 -1.34 -9.68 -8.21
N SER A 22 -0.40 -9.38 -9.12
CA SER A 22 1.02 -9.35 -8.77
C SER A 22 1.39 -8.05 -8.04
N ALA A 23 2.37 -8.13 -7.13
CA ALA A 23 2.96 -6.96 -6.48
C ALA A 23 3.45 -5.91 -7.49
N GLN A 24 3.99 -6.35 -8.63
CA GLN A 24 4.39 -5.45 -9.72
C GLN A 24 3.21 -4.64 -10.29
N LYS A 25 2.04 -5.27 -10.46
CA LYS A 25 0.84 -4.57 -10.95
C LYS A 25 0.31 -3.57 -9.92
N VAL A 26 0.32 -3.93 -8.64
CA VAL A 26 -0.07 -3.03 -7.55
C VAL A 26 0.86 -1.84 -7.48
N LEU A 27 2.18 -2.07 -7.50
CA LEU A 27 3.17 -1.00 -7.44
C LEU A 27 3.00 -0.03 -8.61
N ALA A 28 2.85 -0.55 -9.84
CA ALA A 28 2.60 0.29 -11.01
C ALA A 28 1.31 1.12 -10.88
N MET A 29 0.27 0.57 -10.25
CA MET A 29 -0.98 1.29 -9.99
C MET A 29 -0.77 2.42 -8.98
N TRP A 30 -0.09 2.15 -7.86
CA TRP A 30 0.22 3.17 -6.85
C TRP A 30 1.15 4.27 -7.39
N GLU A 31 2.14 3.90 -8.21
CA GLU A 31 3.02 4.85 -8.90
C GLU A 31 2.24 5.71 -9.88
N SER A 32 1.33 5.12 -10.67
CA SER A 32 0.49 5.87 -11.62
C SER A 32 -0.45 6.88 -10.96
N LEU A 33 -0.84 6.62 -9.71
CA LEU A 33 -1.66 7.50 -8.88
C LEU A 33 -0.84 8.47 -8.02
N GLY A 34 0.49 8.34 -7.99
CA GLY A 34 1.37 9.17 -7.18
C GLY A 34 1.26 8.94 -5.66
N ILE A 35 0.70 7.82 -5.22
CA ILE A 35 0.41 7.54 -3.80
C ILE A 35 1.49 6.71 -3.09
N THR A 36 2.49 6.22 -3.81
CA THR A 36 3.52 5.31 -3.26
C THR A 36 4.24 5.89 -2.03
N GLN A 37 4.69 7.15 -2.12
CA GLN A 37 5.39 7.78 -0.99
C GLN A 37 4.46 7.98 0.21
N PHE A 38 3.19 8.34 -0.04
CA PHE A 38 2.20 8.47 1.01
C PHE A 38 2.01 7.15 1.78
N ILE A 39 1.92 6.02 1.06
CA ILE A 39 1.79 4.69 1.67
C ILE A 39 3.02 4.35 2.52
N VAL A 40 4.24 4.72 2.07
CA VAL A 40 5.47 4.55 2.85
C VAL A 40 5.45 5.41 4.12
N ASP A 41 4.98 6.65 4.03
CA ASP A 41 4.92 7.59 5.14
C ASP A 41 3.90 7.17 6.22
N MET A 42 2.90 6.36 5.85
CA MET A 42 1.92 5.77 6.77
C MET A 42 2.47 4.60 7.62
N TYR A 43 3.77 4.30 7.53
CA TYR A 43 4.42 3.24 8.31
C TYR A 43 4.01 3.25 9.79
N GLU A 44 4.11 4.39 10.47
CA GLU A 44 3.84 4.50 11.92
C GLU A 44 2.41 4.07 12.31
N LEU A 45 1.44 4.20 11.40
CA LEU A 45 0.07 3.75 11.62
C LEU A 45 -0.13 2.30 11.16
N TYR A 46 0.27 1.98 9.93
CA TYR A 46 -0.03 0.68 9.33
C TYR A 46 0.73 -0.48 10.00
N HIS A 47 1.91 -0.24 10.58
CA HIS A 47 2.73 -1.31 11.17
C HIS A 47 2.24 -1.81 12.54
N ILE A 48 1.33 -1.07 13.20
CA ILE A 48 0.78 -1.42 14.51
C ILE A 48 -0.66 -1.94 14.43
N GLU A 49 -1.31 -1.78 13.28
CA GLU A 49 -2.70 -2.18 13.07
C GLU A 49 -2.83 -3.53 12.33
N ARG A 50 -4.08 -3.95 12.14
CA ARG A 50 -4.41 -5.03 11.22
C ARG A 50 -4.17 -4.59 9.77
N LEU A 51 -3.60 -5.46 8.96
CA LEU A 51 -3.35 -5.18 7.54
C LEU A 51 -4.64 -4.81 6.79
N GLU A 52 -5.76 -5.40 7.17
CA GLU A 52 -7.06 -5.13 6.55
C GLU A 52 -7.50 -3.66 6.72
N ASN A 53 -7.08 -2.98 7.80
CA ASN A 53 -7.31 -1.55 7.96
C ASN A 53 -6.50 -0.75 6.93
N ALA A 54 -5.22 -1.09 6.76
CA ALA A 54 -4.37 -0.47 5.75
C ALA A 54 -4.91 -0.72 4.33
N PHE A 55 -5.44 -1.92 4.06
CA PHE A 55 -6.02 -2.23 2.76
C PHE A 55 -7.26 -1.37 2.47
N ALA A 56 -8.17 -1.25 3.43
CA ALA A 56 -9.37 -0.43 3.28
C ALA A 56 -9.03 1.06 3.11
N ASP A 57 -7.98 1.53 3.77
CA ASP A 57 -7.47 2.90 3.63
C ASP A 57 -6.86 3.14 2.24
N ILE A 58 -6.00 2.23 1.78
CA ILE A 58 -5.40 2.28 0.44
C ILE A 58 -6.48 2.24 -0.65
N ASP A 59 -7.52 1.40 -0.49
CA ASP A 59 -8.64 1.35 -1.43
C ASP A 59 -9.37 2.70 -1.51
N ARG A 60 -9.57 3.39 -0.37
CA ARG A 60 -10.15 4.73 -0.34
C ARG A 60 -9.27 5.76 -1.03
N ILE A 61 -7.98 5.78 -0.70
CA ILE A 61 -6.99 6.68 -1.31
C ILE A 61 -6.96 6.51 -2.82
N MET A 62 -6.96 5.26 -3.30
CA MET A 62 -6.99 4.96 -4.74
C MET A 62 -8.27 5.43 -5.41
N ALA A 63 -9.42 5.31 -4.73
CA ALA A 63 -10.70 5.81 -5.25
C ALA A 63 -10.73 7.34 -5.34
N GLU A 64 -10.10 8.04 -4.39
CA GLU A 64 -9.98 9.51 -4.38
C GLU A 64 -8.96 10.03 -5.40
N ALA A 65 -7.83 9.35 -5.56
CA ALA A 65 -6.77 9.74 -6.51
C ALA A 65 -7.14 9.49 -7.98
N GLY A 66 -8.08 8.56 -8.23
CA GLY A 66 -8.59 8.25 -9.56
C GLY A 66 -9.87 9.00 -9.96
N ALA A 67 -10.43 9.82 -9.06
CA ALA A 67 -11.61 10.65 -9.30
C ALA A 67 -11.24 11.98 -9.98
#